data_AF-A0A849PX89-F1
#
_entry.id   AF-A0A849PX89-F1
#
_cell.length_a   1.000
_cell.length_b   1.000
_cell.length_c   1.000
_cell.angle_alpha   90.00
_cell.angle_beta   90.00
_cell.angle_gamma   90.00
#
_symmetry.space_group_name_H-M   'P 1'
#
loop_
_entity.id
_entity.type
_entity.pdbx_description
1 polymer ?
#
loop_
_entity_poly.entity_id
_entity_poly.type
_entity_poly.pdbx_seq_one_letter_code
_entity_poly.pdbx_strand_id
1 'polypeptide(L)'
;MQEATVAQKSEKIFTDVREVEITRAIATEFHEVLMDRAESDVIIIGAGPAGLTASRELSNMGFKVLVIEQNNYLGGGYWLGGYMMNPVTVREPAQKIWDELGIPYKKVMEGLYLTPGPHAVSKLIAGACDAGVKFLNLTKFDDL
;
A
#
# COMPACT_ATOMS: atom_id res chain seq x y z
N MET A 1 -30.58 21.97 51.83
CA MET A 1 -29.24 21.75 51.25
C MET A 1 -29.41 20.82 50.07
N GLN A 2 -29.13 21.31 48.86
CA GLN A 2 -29.21 20.51 47.64
C GLN A 2 -27.80 19.95 47.42
N GLU A 3 -27.65 18.63 47.54
CA GLU A 3 -26.38 17.96 47.30
C GLU A 3 -26.00 18.10 45.82
N ALA A 4 -24.77 18.56 45.57
CA ALA A 4 -24.24 18.70 44.23
C ALA A 4 -24.09 17.33 43.59
N THR A 5 -24.79 17.12 42.48
CA THR A 5 -24.67 15.92 41.65
C THR A 5 -23.23 15.80 41.15
N VAL A 6 -22.50 14.79 41.64
CA VAL A 6 -21.17 14.45 41.14
C VAL A 6 -21.32 14.04 39.68
N ALA A 7 -20.85 14.88 38.76
CA ALA A 7 -20.85 14.57 37.34
C ALA A 7 -20.06 13.28 37.11
N GLN A 8 -20.75 12.22 36.67
CA GLN A 8 -20.12 10.98 36.23
C GLN A 8 -19.13 11.34 35.11
N LYS A 9 -17.85 11.15 35.38
CA LYS A 9 -16.78 11.34 34.41
C LYS A 9 -16.94 10.23 33.37
N SER A 10 -17.47 10.57 32.19
CA SER A 10 -17.55 9.67 31.03
C SER A 10 -16.18 9.03 30.78
N GLU A 11 -16.12 7.70 30.74
CA GLU A 11 -14.92 6.97 30.35
C GLU A 11 -14.58 7.36 28.89
N LYS A 12 -13.47 8.06 28.71
CA LYS A 12 -12.99 8.42 27.38
C LYS A 12 -12.57 7.15 26.63
N ILE A 13 -13.07 6.98 25.41
CA ILE A 13 -12.69 5.87 24.50
C ILE A 13 -11.20 5.96 24.10
N PHE A 14 -10.67 7.18 24.01
CA PHE A 14 -9.30 7.45 23.58
C PHE A 14 -8.47 8.09 24.70
N THR A 15 -7.17 7.81 24.70
CA THR A 15 -6.22 8.49 25.58
C THR A 15 -5.98 9.92 25.11
N ASP A 16 -5.60 10.81 26.04
CA ASP A 16 -5.27 12.19 25.71
C ASP A 16 -3.87 12.26 25.06
N VAL A 17 -3.80 12.79 23.84
CA VAL A 17 -2.58 13.05 23.06
C VAL A 17 -2.63 14.47 22.53
N ARG A 18 -1.51 15.21 22.57
CA ARG A 18 -1.48 16.59 22.06
C ARG A 18 -1.28 16.62 20.54
N GLU A 19 -1.87 17.59 19.87
CA GLU A 19 -1.75 17.78 18.42
C GLU A 19 -0.29 17.97 17.98
N VAL A 20 0.52 18.64 18.81
CA VAL A 20 1.96 18.82 18.56
C VAL A 20 2.72 17.49 18.50
N GLU A 21 2.31 16.48 19.26
CA GLU A 21 2.94 15.16 19.27
C GLU A 21 2.59 14.39 18.00
N ILE A 22 1.34 14.49 17.54
CA ILE A 22 0.89 13.89 16.28
C ILE A 22 1.66 14.49 15.10
N THR A 23 1.74 15.81 15.00
CA THR A 23 2.46 16.48 13.92
C THR A 23 3.95 16.10 13.91
N ARG A 24 4.59 16.07 15.09
CA ARG A 24 6.01 15.68 15.19
C ARG A 24 6.23 14.23 14.79
N ALA A 25 5.38 13.31 15.24
CA ALA A 25 5.50 11.89 14.90
C ALA A 25 5.45 11.66 13.38
N ILE A 26 4.50 12.28 12.69
CA ILE A 26 4.36 12.16 11.23
C ILE A 26 5.58 12.77 10.51
N ALA A 27 5.98 13.99 10.90
CA ALA A 27 7.09 14.69 10.24
C ALA A 27 8.43 13.97 10.45
N THR A 28 8.69 13.46 11.66
CA THR A 28 9.91 12.72 11.99
C THR A 28 9.98 11.41 11.21
N GLU A 29 8.93 10.58 11.22
CA GLU A 29 8.92 9.30 10.48
C GLU A 29 9.12 9.53 8.98
N PHE A 30 8.43 10.52 8.40
CA PHE A 30 8.59 10.85 6.97
C PHE A 30 10.02 11.29 6.65
N HIS A 31 10.62 12.15 7.48
CA HIS A 31 11.98 12.61 7.29
C HIS A 31 13.00 11.47 7.40
N GLU A 32 12.84 10.56 8.36
CA GLU A 32 13.71 9.39 8.51
C GLU A 32 13.66 8.48 7.29
N VAL A 33 12.46 8.17 6.79
CA VAL A 33 12.29 7.37 5.56
C VAL A 33 12.90 8.09 4.35
N LEU A 34 12.68 9.40 4.22
CA LEU A 34 13.23 10.19 3.12
C LEU A 34 14.77 10.20 3.15
N MET A 35 15.38 10.36 4.32
CA MET A 35 16.84 10.36 4.49
C MET A 35 17.43 8.96 4.23
N ASP A 36 16.80 7.89 4.70
CA ASP A 36 17.23 6.50 4.44
C ASP A 36 17.07 6.10 2.96
N ARG A 37 16.12 6.70 2.23
CA ARG A 37 15.87 6.43 0.81
C ARG A 37 16.46 7.46 -0.15
N ALA A 38 17.15 8.49 0.37
CA ALA A 38 17.91 9.44 -0.44
C ALA A 38 19.00 8.74 -1.28
N GLU A 39 19.49 7.60 -0.79
CA GLU A 39 20.30 6.64 -1.53
C GLU A 39 19.57 5.29 -1.55
N SER A 40 19.17 4.84 -2.73
CA SER A 40 18.45 3.58 -2.93
C SER A 40 19.14 2.76 -4.02
N ASP A 41 19.14 1.43 -3.88
CA ASP A 41 19.69 0.53 -4.91
C ASP A 41 18.82 0.57 -6.17
N VAL A 42 17.50 0.70 -5.98
CA VAL A 42 16.52 0.74 -7.07
C VAL A 42 15.44 1.79 -6.78
N ILE A 43 15.19 2.65 -7.76
CA ILE A 43 14.04 3.57 -7.77
C ILE A 43 13.07 3.12 -8.88
N ILE A 44 11.81 2.87 -8.51
CA ILE A 44 10.74 2.49 -9.44
C ILE A 44 9.76 3.66 -9.58
N ILE A 45 9.50 4.07 -10.82
CA ILE A 45 8.54 5.14 -11.12
C ILE A 45 7.19 4.52 -11.50
N GLY A 46 6.20 4.72 -10.64
CA GLY A 46 4.82 4.24 -10.76
C GLY A 46 4.53 3.02 -9.89
N ALA A 47 3.56 3.14 -8.99
CA ALA A 47 3.08 2.08 -8.13
C ALA A 47 1.90 1.29 -8.74
N GLY A 48 1.95 1.03 -10.05
CA GLY A 48 1.01 0.15 -10.73
C GLY A 48 1.27 -1.35 -10.44
N PRO A 49 0.51 -2.28 -11.04
CA PRO A 49 0.69 -3.71 -10.79
C PRO A 49 2.10 -4.20 -11.14
N ALA A 50 2.67 -3.72 -12.25
CA ALA A 50 4.04 -4.05 -12.65
C ALA A 50 5.08 -3.49 -11.66
N GLY A 51 4.96 -2.20 -11.30
CA GLY A 51 5.89 -1.55 -10.38
C GLY A 51 5.86 -2.16 -8.97
N LEU A 52 4.68 -2.47 -8.46
CA LEU A 52 4.50 -3.14 -7.16
C LEU A 52 5.04 -4.57 -7.14
N THR A 53 4.83 -5.32 -8.24
CA THR A 53 5.38 -6.67 -8.35
C THR A 53 6.91 -6.61 -8.40
N ALA A 54 7.48 -5.76 -9.25
CA ALA A 54 8.92 -5.60 -9.36
C ALA A 54 9.56 -5.12 -8.06
N SER A 55 8.94 -4.15 -7.37
CA SER A 55 9.46 -3.63 -6.11
C SER A 55 9.47 -4.69 -5.01
N ARG A 56 8.40 -5.48 -4.90
CA ARG A 56 8.31 -6.60 -3.97
C ARG A 56 9.44 -7.61 -4.21
N GLU A 57 9.62 -8.07 -5.44
CA GLU A 57 10.64 -9.07 -5.76
C GLU A 57 12.05 -8.56 -5.46
N LEU A 58 12.37 -7.33 -5.88
CA LEU A 58 13.68 -6.72 -5.61
C LEU A 58 13.92 -6.52 -4.12
N SER A 59 12.91 -6.10 -3.37
CA SER A 59 13.02 -5.95 -1.91
C SER A 59 13.22 -7.30 -1.22
N ASN A 60 12.54 -8.36 -1.67
CA ASN A 60 12.76 -9.74 -1.18
C ASN A 60 14.18 -10.27 -1.50
N MET A 61 14.81 -9.77 -2.56
CA MET A 61 16.23 -10.07 -2.88
C MET A 61 17.22 -9.27 -2.03
N GLY A 62 16.75 -8.36 -1.16
CA GLY A 62 17.56 -7.58 -0.24
C GLY A 62 17.96 -6.19 -0.74
N PHE A 63 17.41 -5.71 -1.87
CA PHE A 63 17.69 -4.37 -2.36
C PHE A 63 16.90 -3.30 -1.60
N LYS A 64 17.51 -2.13 -1.38
CA LYS A 64 16.81 -0.93 -0.90
C LYS A 64 15.99 -0.33 -2.03
N VAL A 65 14.68 -0.64 -2.04
CA VAL A 65 13.76 -0.17 -3.07
C VAL A 65 12.94 1.03 -2.59
N LEU A 66 12.89 2.07 -3.45
CA LEU A 66 11.98 3.20 -3.34
C LEU A 66 11.02 3.20 -4.53
N VAL A 67 9.72 3.35 -4.28
CA VAL A 67 8.71 3.54 -5.32
C VAL A 67 8.18 4.98 -5.26
N ILE A 68 8.22 5.68 -6.39
CA ILE A 68 7.65 7.03 -6.57
C ILE A 68 6.32 6.90 -7.29
N GLU A 69 5.25 7.48 -6.75
CA GLU A 69 3.90 7.44 -7.32
C GLU A 69 3.25 8.83 -7.32
N GLN A 70 2.70 9.25 -8.45
CA GLN A 70 2.10 10.57 -8.58
C GLN A 70 0.75 10.71 -7.84
N ASN A 71 -0.03 9.63 -7.76
CA ASN A 71 -1.33 9.65 -7.11
C ASN A 71 -1.20 9.54 -5.58
N ASN A 72 -2.28 9.87 -4.85
CA ASN A 72 -2.34 9.63 -3.41
C ASN A 72 -2.54 8.15 -3.06
N TYR A 73 -2.95 7.32 -4.01
CA TYR A 73 -3.16 5.88 -3.82
C TYR A 73 -2.17 5.08 -4.68
N LEU A 74 -1.87 3.87 -4.20
CA LEU A 74 -1.07 2.88 -4.94
C LEU A 74 -2.00 1.98 -5.77
N GLY A 75 -1.42 1.19 -6.67
CA GLY A 75 -2.11 0.20 -7.49
C GLY A 75 -2.39 0.61 -8.93
N GLY A 76 -2.30 1.91 -9.24
CA GLY A 76 -2.57 2.43 -10.58
C GLY A 76 -3.93 1.96 -11.12
N GLY A 77 -3.97 1.42 -12.34
CA GLY A 77 -5.20 0.89 -12.95
C GLY A 77 -5.68 -0.46 -12.41
N TYR A 78 -4.98 -1.11 -11.47
CA TYR A 78 -5.25 -2.49 -11.09
C TYR A 78 -6.55 -2.69 -10.29
N TRP A 79 -7.13 -1.60 -9.77
CA TRP A 79 -8.39 -1.63 -9.02
C TRP A 79 -9.58 -2.12 -9.85
N LEU A 80 -9.52 -2.02 -11.18
CA LEU A 80 -10.61 -2.34 -12.09
C LEU A 80 -10.10 -3.19 -13.27
N GLY A 81 -11.00 -4.00 -13.83
CA GLY A 81 -10.84 -4.61 -15.14
C GLY A 81 -11.33 -3.68 -16.26
N GLY A 82 -11.74 -4.30 -17.37
CA GLY A 82 -12.22 -3.55 -18.54
C GLY A 82 -13.52 -2.80 -18.27
N TYR A 83 -13.67 -1.62 -18.88
CA TYR A 83 -14.91 -0.84 -18.86
C TYR A 83 -15.45 -0.55 -17.44
N MET A 84 -14.56 -0.23 -16.50
CA MET A 84 -14.89 0.05 -15.09
C MET A 84 -15.52 -1.13 -14.33
N MET A 85 -15.46 -2.35 -14.89
CA MET A 85 -15.94 -3.55 -14.20
C MET A 85 -14.89 -4.02 -13.20
N ASN A 86 -15.30 -4.32 -11.97
CA ASN A 86 -14.37 -4.62 -10.87
C ASN A 86 -13.50 -5.88 -11.04
N PRO A 87 -13.93 -6.98 -11.68
CA PRO A 87 -13.09 -8.17 -11.80
C PRO A 87 -11.89 -7.95 -12.71
N VAL A 88 -10.73 -8.44 -12.29
CA VAL A 88 -9.51 -8.51 -13.09
C VAL A 88 -9.27 -9.94 -13.53
N THR A 89 -8.60 -10.11 -14.67
CA THR A 89 -8.25 -11.42 -15.21
C THR A 89 -6.75 -11.54 -15.38
N VAL A 90 -6.25 -12.76 -15.25
CA VAL A 90 -4.88 -13.11 -15.63
C VAL A 90 -4.89 -14.40 -16.42
N ARG A 91 -3.91 -14.54 -17.31
CA ARG A 91 -3.65 -15.78 -18.03
C ARG A 91 -2.60 -16.60 -17.28
N GLU A 92 -2.65 -17.91 -17.46
CA GLU A 92 -1.60 -18.79 -16.95
C GLU A 92 -0.21 -18.42 -17.50
N PRO A 93 0.86 -18.40 -16.68
CA PRO A 93 0.95 -18.81 -15.26
C PRO A 93 0.84 -17.66 -14.24
N ALA A 94 0.33 -16.48 -14.61
CA ALA A 94 0.39 -15.30 -13.75
C ALA A 94 -0.46 -15.40 -12.47
N GLN A 95 -1.44 -16.32 -12.41
CA GLN A 95 -2.17 -16.59 -11.16
C GLN A 95 -1.28 -17.13 -10.03
N LYS A 96 -0.06 -17.61 -10.33
CA LYS A 96 0.89 -18.01 -9.28
C LYS A 96 1.28 -16.88 -8.34
N ILE A 97 1.31 -15.64 -8.83
CA ILE A 97 1.50 -14.45 -7.98
C ILE A 97 0.32 -14.29 -7.02
N TRP A 98 -0.89 -14.64 -7.45
CA TRP A 98 -2.06 -14.68 -6.55
C TRP A 98 -1.95 -15.77 -5.50
N ASP A 99 -1.40 -16.93 -5.84
CA ASP A 99 -1.10 -17.99 -4.86
C ASP A 99 -0.13 -17.49 -3.78
N GLU A 100 0.97 -16.85 -4.18
CA GLU A 100 1.98 -16.29 -3.25
C GLU A 100 1.40 -15.23 -2.30
N LEU A 101 0.47 -14.40 -2.80
CA LEU A 101 -0.16 -13.33 -2.04
C LEU A 101 -1.40 -13.79 -1.27
N GLY A 102 -1.81 -15.06 -1.41
CA GLY A 102 -3.02 -15.60 -0.81
C GLY A 102 -4.31 -14.93 -1.31
N ILE A 103 -4.35 -14.57 -2.59
CA ILE A 103 -5.51 -13.97 -3.24
C ILE A 103 -6.41 -15.09 -3.77
N PRO A 104 -7.66 -15.22 -3.31
CA PRO A 104 -8.59 -16.19 -3.86
C PRO A 104 -8.98 -15.79 -5.29
N TYR A 105 -9.06 -16.77 -6.18
CA TYR A 105 -9.48 -16.56 -7.57
C TYR A 105 -10.36 -17.70 -8.08
N LYS A 106 -11.07 -17.45 -9.17
CA LYS A 106 -11.90 -18.44 -9.89
C LYS A 106 -11.23 -18.78 -11.22
N LYS A 107 -11.13 -20.08 -11.52
CA LYS A 107 -10.82 -20.56 -12.89
C LYS A 107 -12.04 -20.37 -13.78
N VAL A 108 -11.90 -19.60 -14.85
CA VAL A 108 -12.96 -19.35 -15.83
C VAL A 108 -12.97 -20.47 -16.87
N MET A 109 -11.80 -20.76 -17.42
CA MET A 109 -11.52 -21.86 -18.32
C MET A 109 -10.04 -22.23 -18.21
N GLU A 110 -9.59 -23.22 -18.97
CA GLU A 110 -8.16 -23.54 -19.04
C GLU A 110 -7.34 -22.30 -19.44
N GLY A 111 -6.31 -21.99 -18.65
CA GLY A 111 -5.44 -20.84 -18.89
C GLY A 111 -5.99 -19.47 -18.51
N LEU A 112 -7.21 -19.34 -17.97
CA LEU A 112 -7.83 -18.03 -17.64
C LEU A 112 -8.46 -18.03 -16.25
N TYR A 113 -8.05 -17.05 -15.43
CA TYR A 113 -8.48 -16.90 -14.04
C TYR A 113 -8.97 -15.47 -13.78
N LEU A 114 -9.87 -15.31 -12.82
CA LEU A 114 -10.38 -14.00 -12.40
C LEU A 114 -10.49 -13.85 -10.89
N THR A 115 -10.39 -12.63 -10.41
CA THR A 115 -10.58 -12.25 -9.00
C THR A 115 -11.08 -10.80 -8.91
N PRO A 116 -11.72 -10.37 -7.81
CA PRO A 116 -12.03 -8.95 -7.61
C PRO A 116 -10.76 -8.08 -7.55
N GLY A 117 -10.67 -7.06 -8.41
CA GLY A 117 -9.54 -6.13 -8.48
C GLY A 117 -9.12 -5.56 -7.12
N PRO A 118 -10.03 -4.99 -6.30
CA PRO A 118 -9.69 -4.42 -5.00
C PRO A 118 -9.01 -5.40 -4.04
N HIS A 119 -9.35 -6.69 -4.09
CA HIS A 119 -8.71 -7.70 -3.24
C HIS A 119 -7.30 -7.99 -3.75
N ALA A 120 -7.13 -8.15 -5.06
CA ALA A 120 -5.82 -8.45 -5.63
C ALA A 120 -4.82 -7.29 -5.46
N VAL A 121 -5.24 -6.06 -5.75
CA VAL A 121 -4.38 -4.88 -5.62
C VAL A 121 -4.03 -4.57 -4.17
N SER A 122 -4.97 -4.70 -3.22
CA SER A 122 -4.67 -4.47 -1.79
C SER A 122 -3.67 -5.49 -1.26
N LYS A 123 -3.80 -6.77 -1.63
CA LYS A 123 -2.84 -7.82 -1.28
C LYS A 123 -1.46 -7.62 -1.90
N LEU A 124 -1.39 -7.16 -3.15
CA LEU A 124 -0.11 -6.83 -3.78
C LEU A 124 0.57 -5.62 -3.12
N ILE A 125 -0.19 -4.57 -2.80
CA ILE A 125 0.31 -3.42 -2.04
C ILE A 125 0.85 -3.88 -0.67
N ALA A 126 0.05 -4.66 0.07
CA ALA A 126 0.47 -5.22 1.35
C ALA A 126 1.74 -6.05 1.22
N GLY A 127 1.81 -6.95 0.23
CA GLY A 127 2.99 -7.77 -0.02
C GLY A 127 4.25 -6.96 -0.36
N ALA A 128 4.12 -5.81 -1.04
CA ALA A 128 5.24 -4.91 -1.27
C ALA A 128 5.67 -4.19 0.02
N CYS A 129 4.72 -3.73 0.84
CA CYS A 129 5.01 -3.14 2.16
C CYS A 129 5.71 -4.15 3.09
N ASP A 130 5.20 -5.38 3.16
CA ASP A 130 5.73 -6.46 3.99
C ASP A 130 7.14 -6.87 3.56
N ALA A 131 7.46 -6.74 2.27
CA ALA A 131 8.80 -6.97 1.73
C ALA A 131 9.79 -5.83 2.08
N GLY A 132 9.35 -4.71 2.66
CA GLY A 132 10.19 -3.59 3.07
C GLY A 132 10.29 -2.44 2.05
N VAL A 133 9.48 -2.45 0.99
CA VAL A 133 9.43 -1.38 -0.01
C VAL A 133 8.96 -0.08 0.66
N LYS A 134 9.64 1.03 0.37
CA LYS A 134 9.20 2.37 0.77
C LYS A 134 8.56 3.10 -0.39
N PHE A 135 7.58 3.93 -0.08
CA PHE A 135 6.76 4.64 -1.07
C PHE A 135 6.82 6.15 -0.85
N LEU A 136 6.93 6.89 -1.93
CA LEU A 136 6.65 8.32 -2.02
C LEU A 136 5.50 8.50 -3.00
N ASN A 137 4.28 8.31 -2.52
CA ASN A 137 3.06 8.68 -3.23
C ASN A 137 2.84 10.21 -3.14
N LEU A 138 1.98 10.79 -3.98
CA LEU A 138 1.91 12.25 -4.21
C LEU A 138 3.24 12.88 -4.68
N THR A 139 4.12 12.09 -5.28
CA THR A 139 5.42 12.56 -5.78
C THR A 139 5.54 12.23 -7.26
N LYS A 140 5.83 13.25 -8.07
CA LYS A 140 6.01 13.09 -9.51
C LYS A 140 7.49 13.10 -9.84
N PHE A 141 7.89 12.20 -10.73
CA PHE A 141 9.21 12.18 -11.32
C PHE A 141 9.20 12.98 -12.63
N ASP A 142 10.08 13.98 -12.74
CA ASP A 142 10.08 14.92 -13.87
C ASP A 142 11.30 14.78 -14.80
N ASP A 143 12.50 14.43 -14.31
CA ASP A 143 13.72 14.41 -15.14
C ASP A 143 14.86 13.52 -14.59
N LEU A 144 15.84 13.19 -15.43
CA LEU A 144 17.06 12.39 -15.13
C LEU A 144 18.37 13.17 -15.35
#